data_AF-A0A074WDU7-F1
#
_entry.id   AF-A0A074WDU7-F1
#
_cell.length_a   1.000
_cell.length_b   1.000
_cell.length_c   1.000
_cell.angle_alpha   90.00
_cell.angle_beta   90.00
_cell.angle_gamma   90.00
#
_symmetry.space_group_name_H-M   'P 1'
#
loop_
_entity.id
_entity.type
_entity.pdbx_description
1 polymer ?
#
loop_
_entity_poly.entity_id
_entity_poly.type
_entity_poly.pdbx_seq_one_letter_code
_entity_poly.pdbx_strand_id
1 'polypeptide(L)'
;MLSRSLNIFLGLIALLSLITPTLAGPDWWQMYQNELACARKDVHVLGAINQFCNTNVYTGGTYASEGTTVSGARVGIGASCKWGTYVPQIWCQSQFYETCAWGNGRGRGQRQYDGGCQHFWIING
;
A
#
# COMPACT_ATOMS: atom_id res chain seq x y z
N MET A 1 -49.09 9.95 17.52
CA MET A 1 -47.95 10.73 18.06
C MET A 1 -46.61 10.04 17.76
N LEU A 2 -46.28 9.81 16.48
CA LEU A 2 -45.07 9.06 16.05
C LEU A 2 -44.15 9.86 15.10
N SER A 3 -44.45 11.13 14.83
CA SER A 3 -43.75 11.92 13.81
C SER A 3 -42.56 12.73 14.36
N ARG A 4 -42.55 13.07 15.65
CA ARG A 4 -41.49 13.91 16.24
C ARG A 4 -40.20 13.15 16.54
N SER A 5 -40.29 11.87 16.88
CA SER A 5 -39.13 11.02 17.20
C SER A 5 -38.32 10.66 15.95
N LEU A 6 -38.97 10.46 14.81
CA LEU A 6 -38.32 10.03 13.56
C LEU A 6 -37.38 11.11 12.97
N ASN A 7 -37.76 12.39 13.08
CA ASN A 7 -36.97 13.51 12.57
C ASN A 7 -35.69 13.78 13.39
N ILE A 8 -35.69 13.43 14.67
CA ILE A 8 -34.51 13.60 15.54
C ILE A 8 -33.43 12.55 15.22
N PHE A 9 -33.85 11.31 14.91
CA PHE A 9 -32.92 10.24 14.50
C PHE A 9 -32.23 10.52 13.16
N LEU A 10 -32.94 11.09 12.17
CA LEU A 10 -32.36 11.45 10.88
C LEU A 10 -31.34 12.60 10.98
N GLY A 11 -31.58 13.58 11.86
CA GLY A 11 -30.64 14.68 12.10
C GLY A 11 -29.33 14.22 12.76
N LEU A 12 -29.39 13.22 13.64
CA LEU A 12 -28.21 12.64 14.30
C LEU A 12 -27.32 11.83 13.34
N ILE A 13 -27.91 11.08 12.39
CA ILE A 13 -27.14 10.34 11.37
C ILE A 13 -26.38 11.29 10.44
N ALA A 14 -26.97 12.44 10.08
CA ALA A 14 -26.33 13.45 9.24
C ALA A 14 -25.19 14.22 9.93
N LEU A 15 -25.20 14.31 11.26
CA LEU A 15 -24.10 14.91 12.04
C LEU A 15 -22.94 13.94 12.25
N LEU A 16 -23.21 12.63 12.31
CA LEU A 16 -22.19 11.59 12.45
C LEU A 16 -21.40 11.31 11.16
N SER A 17 -21.91 11.66 9.98
CA SER A 17 -21.17 11.55 8.72
C SER A 17 -20.13 12.66 8.50
N LEU A 18 -20.19 13.75 9.28
CA LEU A 18 -19.25 14.88 9.20
C LEU A 18 -18.00 14.70 10.08
N ILE A 19 -17.95 13.64 10.89
CA ILE A 19 -16.86 13.33 11.82
C ILE A 19 -16.32 11.92 11.57
N THR A 20 -16.34 11.43 10.33
CA THR A 20 -15.45 10.32 9.99
C THR A 20 -14.04 10.90 9.90
N PRO A 21 -13.17 10.70 10.91
CA PRO A 21 -11.75 10.83 10.63
C PRO A 21 -11.50 9.90 9.46
N THR A 22 -11.02 10.45 8.34
CA THR A 22 -10.39 9.65 7.32
C THR A 22 -9.24 8.97 8.02
N LEU A 23 -9.46 7.74 8.49
CA LEU A 23 -8.39 6.82 8.83
C LEU A 23 -7.53 6.81 7.57
N ALA A 24 -6.38 7.47 7.62
CA ALA A 24 -5.46 7.68 6.50
C ALA A 24 -4.75 6.35 6.16
N GLY A 25 -5.55 5.33 5.90
CA GLY A 25 -5.16 4.06 5.30
C GLY A 25 -5.46 4.07 3.81
N PRO A 26 -4.93 3.08 3.08
CA PRO A 26 -5.26 2.91 1.68
C PRO A 26 -6.74 2.59 1.50
N ASP A 27 -7.26 2.86 0.30
CA ASP A 27 -8.53 2.27 -0.12
C ASP A 27 -8.38 0.74 -0.14
N TRP A 28 -9.02 0.09 0.83
CA TRP A 28 -8.97 -1.36 1.03
C TRP A 28 -9.47 -2.14 -0.18
N TRP A 29 -10.48 -1.63 -0.87
CA TRP A 29 -11.01 -2.29 -2.06
C TRP A 29 -10.00 -2.23 -3.19
N GLN A 30 -9.41 -1.06 -3.43
CA GLN A 30 -8.37 -0.90 -4.45
C GLN A 30 -7.13 -1.74 -4.13
N MET A 31 -6.71 -1.77 -2.86
CA MET A 31 -5.59 -2.60 -2.41
C MET A 31 -5.84 -4.09 -2.70
N TYR A 32 -7.03 -4.60 -2.39
CA TYR A 32 -7.40 -5.99 -2.65
C TYR A 32 -7.42 -6.30 -4.16
N GLN A 33 -7.96 -5.40 -4.99
CA GLN A 33 -7.94 -5.58 -6.45
C GLN A 33 -6.52 -5.61 -7.01
N ASN A 34 -5.64 -4.73 -6.50
CA ASN A 34 -4.23 -4.70 -6.88
C ASN A 34 -3.50 -5.97 -6.44
N GLU A 35 -3.78 -6.49 -5.25
CA GLU A 35 -3.24 -7.77 -4.77
C GLU A 35 -3.62 -8.92 -5.70
N LEU A 36 -4.90 -9.04 -6.06
CA LEU A 36 -5.38 -10.06 -7.00
C LEU A 36 -4.78 -9.90 -8.40
N ALA A 37 -4.60 -8.67 -8.87
CA ALA A 37 -3.94 -8.39 -10.14
C ALA A 37 -2.46 -8.78 -10.10
N CYS A 38 -1.78 -8.51 -8.99
CA CYS A 38 -0.40 -8.90 -8.77
C CYS A 38 -0.25 -10.44 -8.73
N ALA A 39 -1.12 -11.12 -7.97
CA ALA A 39 -1.14 -12.58 -7.85
C ALA A 39 -1.21 -13.27 -9.22
N ARG A 40 -2.04 -12.73 -10.11
CA ARG A 40 -2.25 -13.25 -11.47
C ARG A 40 -1.02 -13.10 -12.37
N LYS A 41 -0.13 -12.15 -12.07
CA LYS A 41 1.09 -11.93 -12.85
C LYS A 41 2.23 -12.85 -12.39
N ASP A 42 2.50 -12.88 -11.10
CA ASP A 42 3.55 -13.71 -10.51
C ASP A 42 3.35 -13.84 -8.99
N VAL A 43 3.01 -15.04 -8.53
CA VAL A 43 2.82 -15.33 -7.10
C VAL A 43 4.11 -15.17 -6.28
N HIS A 44 5.28 -15.28 -6.90
CA HIS A 44 6.56 -15.08 -6.20
C HIS A 44 6.79 -13.61 -5.84
N VAL A 45 6.24 -12.66 -6.61
CA VAL A 45 6.26 -11.24 -6.25
C VAL A 45 5.47 -11.01 -4.97
N LEU A 46 4.29 -11.61 -4.84
CA LEU A 46 3.52 -11.52 -3.59
C LEU A 46 4.29 -12.08 -2.40
N GLY A 47 4.99 -13.21 -2.58
CA GLY A 47 5.89 -13.75 -1.57
C GLY A 47 6.98 -12.75 -1.15
N ALA A 48 7.65 -12.13 -2.12
CA ALA A 48 8.67 -11.12 -1.86
C ALA A 48 8.11 -9.88 -1.15
N ILE A 49 6.95 -9.37 -1.58
CA ILE A 49 6.27 -8.22 -0.96
C ILE A 49 5.91 -8.53 0.48
N ASN A 50 5.26 -9.67 0.73
CA ASN A 50 4.83 -10.05 2.07
C ASN A 50 6.02 -10.23 3.00
N GLN A 51 7.10 -10.88 2.55
CA GLN A 51 8.32 -10.99 3.34
C GLN A 51 8.96 -9.63 3.60
N PHE A 52 9.03 -8.76 2.59
CA PHE A 52 9.66 -7.45 2.71
C PHE A 52 8.89 -6.52 3.67
N CYS A 53 7.57 -6.46 3.55
CA CYS A 53 6.71 -5.56 4.33
C CYS A 53 6.38 -6.09 5.74
N ASN A 54 6.74 -7.33 6.08
CA ASN A 54 6.49 -7.90 7.42
C ASN A 54 7.51 -7.42 8.49
N THR A 55 8.30 -6.39 8.20
CA THR A 55 9.19 -5.74 9.15
C THR A 55 9.01 -4.23 9.08
N ASN A 56 9.56 -3.50 10.06
CA ASN A 56 9.56 -2.05 10.03
C ASN A 56 10.52 -1.54 8.97
N VAL A 57 9.98 -0.97 7.89
CA VAL A 57 10.77 -0.44 6.79
C VAL A 57 10.96 1.06 6.96
N TYR A 58 12.21 1.50 6.85
CA TYR A 58 12.59 2.92 6.87
C TYR A 58 13.28 3.26 5.56
N THR A 59 12.77 4.26 4.85
CA THR A 59 13.27 4.65 3.52
C THR A 59 14.76 5.03 3.58
N GLY A 60 15.54 4.65 2.58
CA GLY A 60 16.98 4.93 2.55
C GLY A 60 17.83 4.13 3.55
N GLY A 61 17.24 3.30 4.41
CA GLY A 61 17.98 2.32 5.20
C GLY A 61 18.45 1.14 4.35
N THR A 62 19.51 0.44 4.79
CA THR A 62 20.11 -0.69 4.07
C THR A 62 19.09 -1.77 3.71
N TYR A 63 18.23 -2.16 4.66
CA TYR A 63 17.19 -3.16 4.38
C TYR A 63 16.24 -2.70 3.26
N ALA A 64 15.84 -1.42 3.27
CA ALA A 64 14.93 -0.89 2.27
C ALA A 64 15.56 -0.82 0.87
N SER A 65 16.83 -0.40 0.80
CA SER A 65 17.56 -0.20 -0.46
C SER A 65 18.11 -1.50 -1.05
N GLU A 66 18.55 -2.46 -0.24
CA GLU A 66 18.93 -3.79 -0.70
C GLU A 66 17.70 -4.61 -1.08
N GLY A 67 16.61 -4.47 -0.34
CA GLY A 67 15.39 -5.20 -0.63
C GLY A 67 15.47 -6.69 -0.28
N THR A 68 14.39 -7.40 -0.57
CA THR A 68 14.25 -8.83 -0.30
C THR A 68 14.00 -9.58 -1.59
N THR A 69 14.66 -10.73 -1.75
CA THR A 69 14.49 -11.63 -2.90
C THR A 69 13.75 -12.90 -2.48
N VAL A 70 12.69 -13.25 -3.20
CA VAL A 70 11.98 -14.52 -3.06
C VAL A 70 11.76 -15.11 -4.45
N SER A 71 12.28 -16.33 -4.67
CA SER A 71 12.09 -17.09 -5.91
C SER A 71 12.29 -16.27 -7.20
N GLY A 72 13.35 -15.45 -7.25
CA GLY A 72 13.70 -14.62 -8.42
C GLY A 72 12.90 -13.32 -8.58
N ALA A 73 12.06 -12.95 -7.61
CA ALA A 73 11.47 -11.62 -7.48
C ALA A 73 12.20 -10.85 -6.38
N ARG A 74 12.74 -9.67 -6.69
CA ARG A 74 13.35 -8.78 -5.70
C ARG A 74 12.56 -7.49 -5.58
N VAL A 75 12.26 -7.08 -4.35
CA VAL A 75 11.50 -5.87 -4.04
C VAL A 75 12.27 -4.97 -3.09
N GLY A 76 12.14 -3.66 -3.24
CA GLY A 76 12.71 -2.70 -2.29
C GLY A 76 12.22 -1.27 -2.50
N ILE A 77 12.67 -0.38 -1.62
CA ILE A 77 12.25 1.02 -1.55
C ILE A 77 13.49 1.92 -1.49
N GLY A 78 13.65 2.76 -2.51
CA GLY A 78 14.61 3.86 -2.53
C GLY A 78 14.05 5.15 -1.92
N ALA A 79 14.94 6.10 -1.62
CA ALA A 79 14.59 7.42 -1.08
C ALA A 79 15.38 8.52 -1.80
N SER A 80 14.73 9.64 -2.14
CA SER A 80 15.39 10.80 -2.75
C SER A 80 15.28 12.08 -1.91
N CYS A 81 14.10 12.41 -1.36
CA CYS A 81 13.92 13.67 -0.62
C CYS A 81 14.17 13.54 0.88
N LYS A 82 13.80 12.40 1.46
CA LYS A 82 13.81 12.19 2.92
C LYS A 82 14.14 10.74 3.27
N TRP A 83 15.17 10.60 4.09
CA TRP A 83 15.70 9.34 4.57
C TRP A 83 15.15 9.03 5.97
N GLY A 84 15.12 7.75 6.33
CA GLY A 84 14.64 7.30 7.63
C GLY A 84 13.13 7.49 7.82
N THR A 85 12.35 7.71 6.75
CA THR A 85 10.90 7.80 6.87
C THR A 85 10.34 6.40 7.08
N TYR A 86 9.60 6.21 8.16
CA TYR A 86 8.91 4.95 8.42
C TYR A 86 7.81 4.73 7.37
N VAL A 87 7.78 3.55 6.77
CA VAL A 87 6.72 3.09 5.88
C VAL A 87 5.86 2.09 6.64
N PRO A 88 4.62 2.46 7.06
CA PRO A 88 3.74 1.52 7.73
C PRO A 88 3.47 0.30 6.87
N GLN A 89 3.43 -0.89 7.47
CA GLN A 89 3.25 -2.17 6.78
C GLN A 89 2.09 -2.15 5.77
N ILE A 90 0.94 -1.57 6.16
CA ILE A 90 -0.23 -1.51 5.28
C ILE A 90 0.02 -0.66 4.02
N TRP A 91 0.75 0.45 4.17
CA TRP A 91 1.13 1.30 3.04
C TRP A 91 2.22 0.66 2.19
N CYS A 92 3.17 -0.05 2.81
CA CYS A 92 4.17 -0.85 2.11
C CYS A 92 3.50 -1.86 1.18
N GLN A 93 2.57 -2.66 1.70
CA GLN A 93 1.84 -3.66 0.91
C GLN A 93 1.00 -3.00 -0.19
N SER A 94 0.20 -1.98 0.15
CA SER A 94 -0.66 -1.28 -0.81
C SER A 94 0.12 -0.72 -2.00
N GLN A 95 1.25 -0.03 -1.74
CA GLN A 95 2.09 0.57 -2.77
C GLN A 95 2.81 -0.48 -3.62
N PHE A 96 3.28 -1.58 -3.02
CA PHE A 96 3.87 -2.68 -3.80
C PHE A 96 2.84 -3.45 -4.63
N TYR A 97 1.64 -3.70 -4.10
CA TYR A 97 0.58 -4.35 -4.86
C TYR A 97 0.18 -3.52 -6.08
N GLU A 98 0.06 -2.21 -5.91
CA GLU A 98 -0.19 -1.30 -7.03
C GLU A 98 0.98 -1.32 -8.03
N THR A 99 2.22 -1.22 -7.56
CA THR A 99 3.43 -1.28 -8.42
C THR A 99 3.47 -2.58 -9.24
N CYS A 100 3.13 -3.71 -8.62
CA CYS A 100 3.06 -5.02 -9.28
C CYS A 100 1.90 -5.09 -10.28
N ALA A 101 0.71 -4.65 -9.89
CA ALA A 101 -0.48 -4.62 -10.73
C ALA A 101 -0.28 -3.74 -11.98
N TRP A 102 0.50 -2.66 -11.87
CA TRP A 102 0.84 -1.77 -12.97
C TRP A 102 2.08 -2.19 -13.78
N GLY A 103 2.95 -3.02 -13.20
CA GLY A 103 4.18 -3.48 -13.84
C GLY A 103 3.96 -4.31 -15.11
N ASN A 104 5.05 -4.88 -15.63
CA ASN A 104 5.01 -5.74 -16.81
C ASN A 104 4.22 -7.04 -16.60
N GLY A 105 4.23 -7.95 -17.57
CA GLY A 105 3.51 -9.24 -17.50
C GLY A 105 3.91 -10.15 -16.32
N ARG A 106 5.05 -9.90 -15.67
CA ARG A 106 5.51 -10.58 -14.44
C ARG A 106 5.38 -9.70 -13.20
N GLY A 107 4.70 -8.56 -13.28
CA GLY A 107 4.56 -7.64 -12.16
C GLY A 107 5.85 -6.93 -11.76
N ARG A 108 6.88 -6.93 -12.62
CA ARG A 108 8.10 -6.14 -12.41
C ARG A 108 7.88 -4.71 -12.88
N GLY A 109 8.40 -3.74 -12.16
CA GLY A 109 8.14 -2.33 -12.42
C GLY A 109 8.63 -1.44 -11.30
N GLN A 110 8.43 -0.14 -11.48
CA GLN A 110 8.78 0.87 -10.49
C GLN A 110 7.69 1.92 -10.41
N ARG A 111 7.48 2.45 -9.22
CA ARG A 111 6.57 3.58 -8.98
C ARG A 111 7.11 4.49 -7.89
N GLN A 112 6.62 5.72 -7.92
CA GLN A 112 6.98 6.74 -6.95
C GLN A 112 5.77 7.11 -6.11
N TYR A 113 6.03 7.30 -4.82
CA TYR A 113 5.05 7.69 -3.81
C TYR A 113 5.58 8.86 -2.99
N ASP A 114 4.74 9.42 -2.12
CA ASP A 114 5.12 10.52 -1.23
C ASP A 114 5.71 11.71 -2.00
N GLY A 115 5.00 12.17 -3.03
CA GLY A 115 5.44 13.30 -3.87
C GLY A 115 6.70 13.04 -4.71
N GLY A 116 7.05 11.78 -4.97
CA GLY A 116 8.26 11.42 -5.72
C GLY A 116 9.45 11.04 -4.84
N CYS A 117 9.26 11.01 -3.51
CA CYS A 117 10.35 10.83 -2.57
C CYS A 117 10.66 9.36 -2.25
N GLN A 118 9.68 8.48 -2.41
CA GLN A 118 9.83 7.04 -2.18
C GLN A 118 9.72 6.28 -3.49
N HIS A 119 10.74 5.48 -3.82
CA HIS A 119 10.85 4.76 -5.09
C HIS A 119 10.69 3.27 -4.86
N PHE A 120 9.50 2.76 -5.12
CA PHE A 120 9.18 1.34 -4.97
C PHE A 120 9.57 0.63 -6.25
N TRP A 121 10.32 -0.46 -6.14
CA TRP A 121 10.79 -1.21 -7.29
C TRP A 121 10.62 -2.71 -7.09
N ILE A 122 10.30 -3.39 -8.18
CA ILE A 122 10.15 -4.83 -8.29
C ILE A 122 10.95 -5.27 -9.52
N ILE A 123 12.03 -6.01 -9.32
CA ILE A 123 12.96 -6.43 -10.38
C ILE A 123 13.18 -7.96 -10.33
N ASN A 124 13.95 -8.47 -11.29
CA ASN A 124 14.45 -9.84 -11.20
C ASN A 124 15.54 -9.89 -10.11
N GLY A 125 15.42 -10.88 -9.22
CA GLY A 125 16.39 -11.13 -8.15
C GLY A 125 17.50 -12.08 -8.56
#